data_AF-C8WXB6-F1
#
_entry.id   AF-C8WXB6-F1
#
_cell.length_a   1.000
_cell.length_b   1.000
_cell.length_c   1.000
_cell.angle_alpha   90.00
_cell.angle_beta   90.00
_cell.angle_gamma   90.00
#
_symmetry.space_group_name_H-M   'P 1'
#
loop_
_entity.id
_entity.type
_entity.pdbx_description
1 polymer ?
#
loop_
_entity_poly.entity_id
_entity_poly.type
_entity_poly.pdbx_seq_one_letter_code
_entity_poly.pdbx_strand_id
1 'polypeptide(L)' 'MTWVYDSKLYDTKFEASCRMARLEDAAEASSSNARYLSVFQTRSGRYGVKILLAQDSSESERCSK' A
#
# COMPACT_ATOMS: atom_id res chain seq x y z
N MET A 1 -6.74 6.50 -8.36
CA MET A 1 -5.91 5.39 -7.83
C MET A 1 -4.51 5.93 -7.59
N THR A 2 -4.04 5.89 -6.34
CA THR A 2 -2.77 6.51 -5.96
C THR A 2 -1.83 5.44 -5.43
N TRP A 3 -0.62 5.37 -5.99
CA TRP A 3 0.45 4.53 -5.46
C TRP A 3 1.15 5.25 -4.31
N VAL A 4 1.27 4.55 -3.19
CA VAL A 4 2.05 4.98 -2.03
C VAL A 4 3.16 3.95 -1.80
N TYR A 5 4.35 4.43 -1.45
CA TYR A 5 5.50 3.59 -1.17
C TYR A 5 5.76 3.56 0.33
N ASP A 6 6.05 2.38 0.87
CA ASP A 6 6.52 2.29 2.25
C ASP A 6 7.87 3.02 2.39
N SER A 7 8.04 3.71 3.52
CA SER A 7 9.21 4.56 3.78
C SER A 7 10.54 3.81 3.83
N LYS A 8 10.53 2.47 3.99
CA LYS A 8 11.74 1.67 4.21
C LYS A 8 12.02 0.73 3.05
N LEU A 9 13.31 0.61 2.74
CA LEU A 9 13.85 -0.46 1.89
C LEU A 9 14.52 -1.54 2.76
N TYR A 10 14.48 -2.76 2.26
CA TYR A 10 14.96 -3.97 2.93
C TYR A 10 16.03 -4.65 2.06
N ASP A 11 16.93 -5.39 2.71
CA ASP A 11 18.04 -6.04 2.01
C ASP A 11 17.59 -7.35 1.36
N THR A 12 16.59 -8.01 1.94
CA THR A 12 16.03 -9.26 1.41
C THR A 12 14.57 -9.12 0.98
N LYS A 13 14.16 -9.94 0.01
CA LYS A 13 12.75 -10.06 -0.39
C LYS A 13 11.89 -10.55 0.78
N PHE A 14 12.44 -11.42 1.62
CA PHE A 14 11.75 -11.98 2.78
C PHE A 14 11.33 -10.89 3.78
N GLU A 15 12.25 -10.00 4.15
CA GLU A 15 11.93 -8.89 5.06
C GLU A 15 10.86 -7.95 4.49
N ALA A 16 10.94 -7.63 3.20
CA ALA A 16 9.94 -6.83 2.52
C ALA A 16 8.57 -7.54 2.49
N SER A 17 8.54 -8.86 2.30
CA SER A 17 7.30 -9.66 2.38
C SER A 17 6.72 -9.66 3.79
N CYS A 18 7.54 -9.80 4.84
CA CYS A 18 7.07 -9.68 6.22
C CYS A 18 6.53 -8.27 6.53
N ARG A 19 7.08 -7.22 5.91
CA ARG A 19 6.51 -5.87 6.01
C ARG A 19 5.18 -5.76 5.29
N MET A 20 5.07 -6.32 4.08
CA MET A 20 3.84 -6.34 3.29
C MET A 20 2.70 -7.02 4.05
N ALA A 21 2.93 -8.21 4.61
CA ALA A 21 1.92 -8.93 5.40
C ALA A 21 1.42 -8.10 6.60
N ARG A 22 2.32 -7.42 7.32
CA ARG A 22 1.92 -6.52 8.42
C ARG A 22 1.12 -5.31 7.96
N LEU A 23 1.39 -4.80 6.76
CA LEU A 23 0.62 -3.70 6.18
C LEU A 23 -0.76 -4.18 5.73
N GLU A 24 -0.89 -5.40 5.23
CA GLU A 24 -2.18 -6.03 4.92
C GLU A 24 -3.02 -6.19 6.20
N ASP A 25 -2.45 -6.75 7.27
CA ASP A 25 -3.14 -6.89 8.56
C ASP A 25 -3.58 -5.53 9.13
N ALA A 26 -2.72 -4.51 9.05
CA ALA A 26 -3.04 -3.16 9.50
C ALA A 26 -4.10 -2.48 8.63
N ALA A 27 -4.07 -2.72 7.32
CA ALA A 27 -5.04 -2.18 6.37
C ALA A 27 -6.44 -2.73 6.63
N GLU A 28 -6.54 -4.04 6.90
CA GLU A 28 -7.77 -4.72 7.30
C GLU A 28 -8.30 -4.17 8.63
N ALA A 29 -7.43 -4.05 9.63
CA ALA A 29 -7.80 -3.55 10.95
C ALA A 29 -8.26 -2.08 10.95
N SER A 30 -7.77 -1.27 10.02
CA SER A 30 -8.09 0.16 9.91
C SER A 30 -9.23 0.47 8.93
N SER A 31 -9.86 -0.54 8.32
CA SER A 31 -10.84 -0.37 7.24
C SER A 31 -10.31 0.55 6.12
N SER A 32 -9.00 0.45 5.85
CA SER A 32 -8.35 1.31 4.87
C SER A 32 -8.70 0.87 3.44
N ASN A 33 -8.73 1.83 2.52
CA ASN A 33 -8.97 1.57 1.09
C ASN A 33 -7.75 1.00 0.35
N ALA A 34 -6.87 0.27 1.03
CA ALA A 34 -5.73 -0.38 0.40
C ALA A 34 -6.22 -1.57 -0.43
N ARG A 35 -6.08 -1.49 -1.76
CA ARG A 35 -6.56 -2.54 -2.68
C ARG A 35 -5.49 -3.51 -3.13
N TYR A 36 -4.23 -3.09 -3.16
CA TYR A 36 -3.15 -3.93 -3.66
C TYR A 36 -1.84 -3.60 -2.96
N LEU A 37 -1.22 -4.60 -2.36
CA LEU A 37 0.10 -4.50 -1.77
C LEU A 37 1.05 -5.44 -2.52
N SER A 38 2.28 -4.98 -2.77
CA SER A 38 3.26 -5.77 -3.52
C SER A 38 4.69 -5.35 -3.20
N VAL A 39 5.58 -6.34 -3.18
CA VAL A 39 7.03 -6.12 -3.08
C VAL A 39 7.61 -5.80 -4.45
N PHE A 40 8.45 -4.78 -4.52
CA PHE A 40 9.25 -4.45 -5.71
C PHE A 40 10.75 -4.49 -5.37
N GLN A 41 11.57 -4.67 -6.40
CA GLN A 41 13.03 -4.59 -6.28
C GLN A 41 13.54 -3.31 -6.96
N THR A 42 14.42 -2.60 -6.27
CA THR A 42 15.13 -1.42 -6.79
C THR A 42 16.30 -1.84 -7.68
N ARG A 43 16.79 -0.91 -8.52
CA ARG A 43 18.01 -1.14 -9.32
C ARG A 43 19.25 -1.41 -8.48
N SER A 44 19.29 -0.95 -7.22
CA SER A 44 20.38 -1.22 -6.29
C SER A 44 20.26 -2.58 -5.59
N GLY A 45 19.27 -3.39 -5.94
CA GLY A 45 19.06 -4.73 -5.37
C GLY A 45 18.21 -4.78 -4.09
N ARG A 46 17.93 -3.64 -3.45
CA ARG A 46 17.06 -3.55 -2.26
C ARG A 46 15.58 -3.68 -2.59
N TYR A 47 14.78 -4.12 -1.64
CA TYR A 47 13.36 -4.40 -1.79
C TYR A 47 12.50 -3.37 -1.05
N GLY A 48 11.35 -3.01 -1.62
CA GLY A 48 10.39 -2.12 -0.98
C GLY A 48 8.96 -2.63 -1.16
N VAL A 49 8.00 -2.03 -0.46
CA VAL A 49 6.57 -2.35 -0.59
C VAL A 49 5.86 -1.15 -1.23
N LYS A 50 5.00 -1.42 -2.20
CA LYS A 50 4.10 -0.42 -2.81
C LYS A 50 2.65 -0.79 -2.52
N ILE A 51 1.84 0.23 -2.31
CA ILE A 51 0.43 0.13 -1.92
C ILE A 51 -0.39 0.91 -2.93
N LEU A 52 -1.42 0.30 -3.50
CA LEU A 52 -2.42 0.96 -4.32
C LEU A 52 -3.62 1.30 -3.47
N LEU A 53 -3.87 2.59 -3.27
CA LEU A 53 -5.08 3.07 -2.62
C LEU A 53 -6.19 3.21 -3.65
N ALA A 54 -7.34 2.59 -3.39
CA ALA A 54 -8.57 2.96 -4.04
C ALA A 54 -8.99 4.34 -3.53
N GLN A 55 -9.26 5.26 -4.44
CA GLN A 55 -9.99 6.46 -4.09
C GLN A 55 -11.46 6.07 -4.14
N ASP A 56 -12.18 6.26 -3.04
CA ASP A 56 -13.63 6.33 -3.11
C ASP A 56 -13.97 7.58 -3.93
N SER A 57 -14.47 7.39 -5.14
CA SER A 57 -15.02 8.46 -5.97
C SER A 57 -16.41 8.88 -5.49
N SER A 58 -16.64 8.93 -4.18
CA SER A 58 -17.93 9.21 -3.55
C SER A 58 -17.85 10.37 -2.56
N GLU A 59 -17.17 11.45 -2.94
CA GLU A 59 -17.52 12.80 -2.49
C GLU A 59 -18.18 13.56 -3.66
N SER A 60 -19.31 13.07 -4.15
CA SER A 60 -20.20 13.85 -5.03
C SER A 60 -21.63 13.33 -4.94
N GLU A 61 -22.20 13.37 -3.73
CA GLU A 61 -23.67 13.42 -3.54
C GLU A 61 -24.02 13.89 -2.12
N ARG A 62 -23.42 15.00 -1.68
CA ARG A 62 -23.99 15.84 -0.61
C ARG A 62 -23.84 17.33 -0.92
N CYS A 63 -24.33 17.76 -2.08
CA CYS A 63 -24.92 19.08 -2.23
C CYS A 63 -25.56 19.19 -3.61
N SER A 64 -26.77 18.68 -3.76
CA SER A 64 -27.68 19.18 -4.78
C SER A 64 -29.12 18.94 -4.35
N LYS A 65 -29.69 20.04 -3.85
CA LYS A 65 -31.11 20.41 -3.80
C LYS A 65 -31.95 19.91 -2.63
#